data_AF-A0A6I6JYK1-F1
#
_entry.id   AF-A0A6I6JYK1-F1
#
_cell.length_a   1.000
_cell.length_b   1.000
_cell.length_c   1.000
_cell.angle_alpha   90.00
_cell.angle_beta   90.00
_cell.angle_gamma   90.00
#
_symmetry.space_group_name_H-M   'P 1'
#
loop_
_entity.id
_entity.type
_entity.pdbx_description
1 polymer ?
#
loop_
_entity_poly.entity_id
_entity_poly.type
_entity_poly.pdbx_seq_one_letter_code
_entity_poly.pdbx_strand_id
1 'polypeptide(L)'
;MVEYVKFPSLQSSESKKVTIPETANEFFAEYLKPTPSTTFILQPQKQRNKDFRHEHYNQYYNKVKVDGAGYNFHFEKGRMYLAHGNYIKIEGLSTAPLITKEEAKQAFASYKEIPVTEVTGFMADLLIKEISKISGKDTPYHYRTHWCVDNCKR
;
A
#
# COMPACT_ATOMS: atom_id res chain seq x y z
N MET A 1 -6.50 13.85 -2.44
CA MET A 1 -6.18 12.48 -1.99
C MET A 1 -7.25 12.09 -0.98
N VAL A 2 -7.85 10.90 -1.08
CA VAL A 2 -8.92 10.46 -0.15
C VAL A 2 -8.29 9.70 1.00
N GLU A 3 -7.63 10.40 1.91
CA GLU A 3 -6.87 9.73 2.99
C GLU A 3 -7.78 9.14 4.08
N TYR A 4 -8.99 9.71 4.22
CA TYR A 4 -9.88 9.42 5.33
C TYR A 4 -11.33 9.70 4.95
N VAL A 5 -12.22 8.72 5.14
CA VAL A 5 -13.67 8.84 4.98
C VAL A 5 -14.35 8.21 6.18
N LYS A 6 -15.07 9.04 6.95
CA LYS A 6 -15.93 8.57 8.04
C LYS A 6 -17.37 8.59 7.56
N PHE A 7 -18.04 7.44 7.68
CA PHE A 7 -19.42 7.31 7.26
C PHE A 7 -20.38 7.64 8.41
N PRO A 8 -21.56 8.21 8.10
CA PRO A 8 -22.56 8.54 9.11
C PRO A 8 -23.07 7.28 9.81
N SER A 9 -23.40 7.42 11.10
CA SER A 9 -23.98 6.32 11.87
C SER A 9 -25.40 5.99 11.38
N LEU A 10 -25.81 4.73 11.54
CA LEU A 10 -27.13 4.21 11.17
C LEU A 10 -28.31 5.02 11.73
N GLN A 11 -28.12 5.66 12.88
CA GLN A 11 -29.16 6.41 13.58
C GLN A 11 -29.26 7.87 13.13
N SER A 12 -28.31 8.35 12.31
CA SER A 12 -28.30 9.71 11.80
C SER A 12 -29.24 9.87 10.60
N SER A 13 -29.89 11.03 10.49
CA SER A 13 -30.70 11.41 9.31
C SER A 13 -29.87 11.52 8.03
N GLU A 14 -28.55 11.65 8.14
CA GLU A 14 -27.60 11.76 7.03
C GLU A 14 -27.33 10.40 6.36
N SER A 15 -27.48 9.30 7.09
CA SER A 15 -27.32 7.94 6.55
C SER A 15 -28.27 7.60 5.39
N LYS A 16 -29.40 8.32 5.27
CA LYS A 16 -30.36 8.15 4.16
C LYS A 16 -29.96 8.88 2.88
N LYS A 17 -28.92 9.73 2.92
CA LYS A 17 -28.48 10.57 1.79
C LYS A 17 -27.18 10.08 1.14
N VAL A 18 -26.49 9.12 1.75
CA VAL A 18 -25.17 8.65 1.31
C VAL A 18 -25.19 7.15 1.14
N THR A 19 -24.76 6.67 -0.02
CA THR A 19 -24.49 5.24 -0.23
C THR A 19 -23.20 4.89 0.50
N ILE A 20 -23.32 4.04 1.51
CA ILE A 20 -22.18 3.54 2.29
C ILE A 20 -21.75 2.21 1.67
N PRO A 21 -20.49 2.06 1.24
CA PRO A 21 -19.99 0.79 0.74
C PRO A 21 -20.15 -0.34 1.79
N GLU A 22 -20.69 -1.47 1.37
CA GLU A 22 -20.77 -2.70 2.16
C GLU A 22 -19.50 -3.54 2.03
N THR A 23 -18.72 -3.28 0.99
CA THR A 23 -17.45 -3.96 0.69
C THR A 23 -16.32 -2.99 0.37
N ALA A 24 -15.08 -3.44 0.56
CA ALA A 24 -13.90 -2.72 0.10
C ALA A 24 -13.91 -2.48 -1.42
N ASN A 25 -14.42 -3.43 -2.20
CA ASN A 25 -14.48 -3.32 -3.67
C ASN A 25 -15.42 -2.20 -4.14
N GLU A 26 -16.57 -2.04 -3.51
CA GLU A 26 -17.47 -0.90 -3.75
C GLU A 26 -16.76 0.42 -3.42
N PHE A 27 -16.08 0.50 -2.27
CA PHE A 27 -15.32 1.69 -1.91
C PHE A 27 -14.26 2.03 -2.98
N PHE A 28 -13.51 1.04 -3.44
CA PHE A 28 -12.51 1.24 -4.49
C PHE A 28 -13.13 1.71 -5.80
N ALA A 29 -14.25 1.12 -6.23
CA ALA A 29 -14.92 1.47 -7.48
C ALA A 29 -15.53 2.88 -7.45
N GLU A 30 -16.13 3.27 -6.32
CA GLU A 30 -16.87 4.53 -6.21
C GLU A 30 -15.98 5.71 -5.83
N TYR A 31 -15.06 5.52 -4.86
CA TYR A 31 -14.28 6.60 -4.26
C TYR A 31 -12.90 6.73 -4.88
N LEU A 32 -12.19 5.62 -5.12
CA LEU A 32 -10.81 5.66 -5.58
C LEU A 32 -10.66 5.62 -7.10
N LYS A 33 -11.56 4.89 -7.78
CA LYS A 33 -11.56 4.69 -9.25
C LYS A 33 -10.16 4.35 -9.76
N PRO A 34 -9.54 3.24 -9.27
CA PRO A 34 -8.16 2.91 -9.59
C PRO A 34 -7.98 2.65 -11.09
N THR A 35 -6.76 2.85 -11.57
CA THR A 35 -6.40 2.45 -12.94
C THR A 35 -6.40 0.92 -13.07
N PRO A 36 -6.57 0.34 -14.28
CA PRO A 36 -6.55 -1.11 -14.48
C PRO A 36 -5.25 -1.79 -14.03
N SER A 37 -4.14 -1.05 -14.00
CA SER A 37 -2.84 -1.50 -13.52
C SER A 37 -2.74 -1.55 -11.99
N THR A 38 -3.68 -0.94 -11.27
CA THR A 38 -3.72 -0.91 -9.81
C THR A 38 -4.62 -2.00 -9.26
N THR A 39 -4.12 -2.73 -8.27
CA THR A 39 -4.92 -3.70 -7.50
C THR A 39 -4.72 -3.48 -6.01
N PHE A 40 -5.71 -3.90 -5.23
CA PHE A 40 -5.65 -3.90 -3.77
C PHE A 40 -5.79 -5.35 -3.28
N ILE A 41 -4.85 -5.79 -2.45
CA ILE A 41 -4.80 -7.17 -1.95
C ILE A 41 -5.04 -7.19 -0.45
N LEU A 42 -6.11 -7.88 -0.03
CA LEU A 42 -6.45 -8.09 1.37
C LEU A 42 -5.32 -8.85 2.07
N GLN A 43 -4.88 -8.33 3.21
CA GLN A 43 -3.86 -8.96 4.04
C GLN A 43 -4.52 -9.93 5.03
N PRO A 44 -3.92 -11.11 5.25
CA PRO A 44 -4.40 -12.05 6.25
C PRO A 44 -4.43 -11.43 7.64
N GLN A 45 -5.53 -11.66 8.36
CA GLN A 45 -5.74 -11.12 9.70
C GLN A 45 -6.71 -12.01 10.47
N LYS A 46 -6.60 -12.00 11.80
CA LYS A 46 -7.52 -12.72 12.68
C LYS A 46 -8.65 -11.80 13.10
N GLN A 47 -9.88 -12.17 12.79
CA GLN A 47 -11.07 -11.50 13.34
C GLN A 47 -11.36 -12.04 14.74
N ARG A 48 -11.57 -11.13 15.70
CA ARG A 48 -11.85 -11.48 17.09
C ARG A 48 -13.32 -11.34 17.46
N ASN A 49 -14.05 -10.45 16.80
CA ASN A 49 -15.46 -10.17 17.06
C ASN A 49 -16.26 -10.32 15.76
N LYS A 50 -17.44 -10.94 15.82
CA LYS A 50 -18.32 -11.14 14.66
C LYS A 50 -19.03 -9.86 14.22
N ASP A 51 -19.24 -8.92 15.14
CA ASP A 51 -19.91 -7.65 14.87
C ASP A 51 -18.94 -6.60 14.28
N PHE A 52 -17.63 -6.79 14.45
CA PHE A 52 -16.60 -5.90 13.94
C PHE A 52 -15.69 -6.61 12.95
N ARG A 53 -15.67 -6.11 11.73
CA ARG A 53 -14.76 -6.56 10.69
C ARG A 53 -13.79 -5.42 10.40
N HIS A 54 -12.51 -5.69 10.60
CA HIS A 54 -11.44 -4.83 10.12
C HIS A 54 -10.88 -5.47 8.86
N GLU A 55 -10.47 -4.68 7.87
CA GLU A 55 -9.83 -5.15 6.64
C GLU A 55 -8.65 -4.26 6.29
N HIS A 56 -7.49 -4.87 6.06
CA HIS A 56 -6.29 -4.16 5.64
C HIS A 56 -5.90 -4.59 4.23
N TYR A 57 -5.80 -3.64 3.30
CA TYR A 57 -5.45 -3.86 1.91
C TYR A 57 -4.14 -3.14 1.58
N ASN A 58 -3.20 -3.86 0.98
CA ASN A 58 -2.01 -3.27 0.38
C ASN A 58 -2.29 -2.92 -1.09
N GLN A 59 -1.81 -1.75 -1.53
CA GLN A 59 -1.86 -1.37 -2.94
C GLN A 59 -0.73 -2.04 -3.73
N TYR A 60 -1.03 -2.46 -4.96
CA TYR A 60 -0.08 -2.95 -5.94
C TYR A 60 -0.29 -2.20 -7.26
N TYR A 61 0.79 -2.00 -8.01
CA TYR A 61 0.76 -1.48 -9.37
C TYR A 61 1.57 -2.40 -10.27
N ASN A 62 0.96 -2.93 -11.34
CA ASN A 62 1.54 -3.96 -12.20
C ASN A 62 2.16 -5.11 -11.40
N LYS A 63 1.42 -5.59 -10.37
CA LYS A 63 1.82 -6.66 -9.43
C LYS A 63 3.00 -6.35 -8.50
N VAL A 64 3.54 -5.13 -8.50
CA VAL A 64 4.57 -4.67 -7.56
C VAL A 64 3.91 -3.93 -6.41
N LYS A 65 4.25 -4.28 -5.16
CA LYS A 65 3.68 -3.65 -3.97
C LYS A 65 4.10 -2.18 -3.92
N VAL A 66 3.15 -1.31 -3.62
CA VAL A 66 3.41 0.12 -3.39
C VAL A 66 3.60 0.33 -1.89
N ASP A 67 4.82 0.67 -1.48
CA ASP A 67 5.19 0.92 -0.09
C ASP A 67 4.44 2.14 0.46
N GLY A 68 3.94 2.04 1.68
CA GLY A 68 3.14 3.09 2.32
C GLY A 68 1.74 3.33 1.72
N ALA A 69 1.30 2.51 0.77
CA ALA A 69 0.00 2.67 0.11
C ALA A 69 -0.93 1.48 0.33
N GLY A 70 -2.21 1.79 0.59
CA GLY A 70 -3.18 0.82 1.04
C GLY A 70 -4.30 1.45 1.87
N TYR A 71 -5.32 0.66 2.20
CA TYR A 71 -6.47 1.10 2.99
C TYR A 71 -6.76 0.16 4.14
N ASN A 72 -7.24 0.75 5.22
CA ASN A 72 -7.87 0.08 6.32
C ASN A 72 -9.35 0.41 6.31
N PHE A 73 -10.18 -0.61 6.30
CA PHE A 73 -11.62 -0.50 6.40
C PHE A 73 -12.09 -1.04 7.74
N HIS A 74 -13.02 -0.33 8.33
CA HIS A 74 -13.67 -0.74 9.56
C HIS A 74 -15.17 -0.83 9.33
N PHE A 75 -15.70 -2.01 9.63
CA PHE A 75 -17.10 -2.35 9.50
C PHE A 75 -17.68 -2.68 10.88
N GLU A 76 -18.91 -2.26 11.09
CA GLU A 76 -19.72 -2.62 12.25
C GLU A 76 -21.06 -3.16 11.73
N LYS A 77 -21.44 -4.36 12.15
CA LYS A 77 -22.68 -5.05 11.74
C LYS A 77 -22.85 -5.09 10.22
N GLY A 78 -21.75 -5.34 9.50
CA GLY A 78 -21.71 -5.45 8.04
C GLY A 78 -21.61 -4.12 7.27
N ARG A 79 -21.66 -2.96 7.94
CA ARG A 79 -21.61 -1.65 7.27
C ARG A 79 -20.29 -0.94 7.54
N MET A 80 -19.70 -0.34 6.51
CA MET A 80 -18.47 0.45 6.65
C MET A 80 -18.75 1.73 7.43
N TYR A 81 -18.04 1.96 8.54
CA TYR A 81 -18.13 3.21 9.29
C TYR A 81 -16.88 4.08 9.13
N LEU A 82 -15.76 3.48 8.72
CA LEU A 82 -14.50 4.18 8.54
C LEU A 82 -13.65 3.52 7.45
N ALA A 83 -13.15 4.35 6.52
CA ALA A 83 -12.08 4.02 5.60
C ALA A 83 -10.93 5.00 5.83
N HIS A 84 -9.71 4.51 6.02
CA HIS A 84 -8.54 5.38 6.06
C HIS A 84 -7.32 4.71 5.43
N GLY A 85 -6.50 5.48 4.75
CA GLY A 85 -5.41 4.92 3.97
C GLY A 85 -4.73 5.96 3.11
N ASN A 86 -3.93 5.46 2.18
CA ASN A 86 -3.28 6.25 1.16
C ASN A 86 -3.46 5.56 -0.19
N TYR A 87 -4.06 6.26 -1.15
CA TYR A 87 -4.12 5.81 -2.53
C TYR A 87 -3.09 6.59 -3.35
N ILE A 88 -2.11 5.89 -3.88
CA ILE A 88 -1.10 6.47 -4.75
C ILE A 88 -1.48 6.23 -6.21
N LYS A 89 -1.91 7.27 -6.92
CA LYS A 89 -2.23 7.16 -8.34
C LYS A 89 -0.93 7.11 -9.16
N ILE A 90 -0.67 5.96 -9.78
CA ILE A 90 0.52 5.71 -10.60
C ILE A 90 0.09 5.48 -12.05
N GLU A 91 0.76 6.15 -12.98
CA GLU A 91 0.57 6.00 -14.43
C GLU A 91 1.94 5.98 -15.11
N GLY A 92 2.09 5.17 -16.17
CA GLY A 92 3.28 5.16 -17.02
C GLY A 92 4.59 4.67 -16.38
N LEU A 93 4.56 4.18 -15.13
CA LEU A 93 5.75 3.64 -14.47
C LEU A 93 6.08 2.24 -15.00
N SER A 94 7.32 2.03 -15.46
CA SER A 94 7.83 0.68 -15.72
C SER A 94 8.12 -0.02 -14.40
N THR A 95 7.60 -1.24 -14.23
CA THR A 95 7.91 -2.10 -13.08
C THR A 95 9.04 -3.07 -13.34
N ALA A 96 9.72 -2.97 -14.49
CA ALA A 96 10.96 -3.69 -14.73
C ALA A 96 12.08 -3.08 -13.86
N PRO A 97 12.76 -3.88 -13.02
CA PRO A 97 13.84 -3.37 -12.20
C PRO A 97 15.06 -3.02 -13.07
N LEU A 98 15.74 -1.91 -12.73
CA LEU A 98 16.96 -1.48 -13.44
C LEU A 98 18.21 -2.28 -13.02
N ILE A 99 18.16 -2.89 -11.82
CA ILE A 99 19.21 -3.74 -11.28
C ILE A 99 18.60 -5.07 -10.84
N THR A 100 19.40 -6.13 -10.92
CA THR A 100 19.07 -7.47 -10.43
C THR A 100 19.02 -7.53 -8.89
N LYS A 101 18.48 -8.62 -8.35
CA LYS A 101 18.48 -8.86 -6.90
C LYS A 101 19.90 -8.95 -6.33
N GLU A 102 20.82 -9.51 -7.10
CA GLU A 102 22.23 -9.72 -6.76
C GLU A 102 23.00 -8.40 -6.69
N GLU A 103 22.77 -7.51 -7.67
CA GLU A 103 23.31 -6.15 -7.65
C GLU A 103 22.75 -5.36 -6.47
N ALA A 104 21.47 -5.51 -6.15
CA ALA A 104 20.88 -4.89 -4.96
C ALA A 104 21.49 -5.42 -3.65
N LYS A 105 21.76 -6.72 -3.56
CA LYS A 105 22.49 -7.32 -2.43
C LYS A 105 23.88 -6.73 -2.28
N GLN A 106 24.63 -6.61 -3.37
CA GLN A 106 25.97 -6.01 -3.36
C GLN A 106 25.93 -4.55 -2.90
N ALA A 107 24.98 -3.77 -3.40
CA ALA A 107 24.78 -2.38 -2.98
C ALA A 107 24.43 -2.28 -1.49
N PHE A 108 23.55 -3.15 -0.99
CA PHE A 108 23.20 -3.20 0.43
C PHE A 108 24.39 -3.57 1.31
N ALA A 109 25.14 -4.62 0.97
CA ALA A 109 26.30 -5.07 1.72
C ALA A 109 27.38 -3.98 1.78
N SER A 110 27.66 -3.34 0.64
CA SER A 110 28.57 -2.18 0.55
C SER A 110 28.12 -1.03 1.44
N TYR A 111 26.84 -0.63 1.39
CA TYR A 111 26.29 0.43 2.23
C TYR A 111 26.35 0.12 3.73
N LYS A 112 26.22 -1.16 4.10
CA LYS A 112 26.30 -1.62 5.49
C LYS A 112 27.71 -1.96 5.96
N GLU A 113 28.72 -1.81 5.09
CA GLU A 113 30.11 -2.18 5.35
C GLU A 113 30.26 -3.67 5.74
N ILE A 114 29.41 -4.53 5.17
CA ILE A 114 29.44 -5.98 5.38
C ILE A 114 30.16 -6.62 4.18
N PRO A 115 31.20 -7.46 4.39
CA PRO A 115 31.78 -8.24 3.30
C PRO A 115 30.71 -9.10 2.61
N VAL A 116 30.58 -8.99 1.29
CA VAL A 116 29.52 -9.71 0.55
C VAL A 116 29.60 -11.23 0.72
N THR A 117 30.80 -11.76 1.01
CA THR A 117 31.08 -13.17 1.30
C THR A 117 30.46 -13.64 2.61
N GLU A 118 30.18 -12.73 3.55
CA GLU A 118 29.52 -13.03 4.83
C GLU A 118 27.99 -13.01 4.72
N VAL A 119 27.44 -12.59 3.58
CA VAL A 119 26.00 -12.64 3.31
C VAL A 119 25.61 -14.05 2.85
N THR A 120 25.32 -14.91 3.82
CA THR A 120 24.98 -16.33 3.59
C THR A 120 23.54 -16.55 3.11
N GLY A 121 22.68 -15.54 3.22
CA GLY A 121 21.32 -15.53 2.69
C GLY A 121 20.72 -14.12 2.71
N PHE A 122 19.83 -13.82 1.76
CA PHE A 122 19.13 -12.53 1.70
C PHE A 122 17.73 -12.71 1.12
N MET A 123 16.82 -11.81 1.52
CA MET A 123 15.54 -11.61 0.85
C MET A 123 15.58 -10.28 0.12
N ALA A 124 15.00 -10.26 -1.08
CA ALA A 124 14.90 -9.04 -1.89
C ALA A 124 13.53 -8.97 -2.56
N ASP A 125 12.79 -7.92 -2.19
CA ASP A 125 11.47 -7.60 -2.74
C ASP A 125 11.51 -6.30 -3.53
N LEU A 126 10.94 -6.32 -4.73
CA LEU A 126 10.78 -5.12 -5.54
C LEU A 126 9.55 -4.38 -5.03
N LEU A 127 9.74 -3.12 -4.63
CA LEU A 127 8.69 -2.24 -4.14
C LEU A 127 8.66 -0.96 -4.97
N ILE A 128 7.48 -0.34 -5.07
CA ILE A 128 7.35 1.03 -5.55
C ILE A 128 7.27 1.93 -4.32
N LYS A 129 8.12 2.95 -4.25
CA LYS A 129 8.10 3.92 -3.16
C LYS A 129 7.91 5.32 -3.69
N GLU A 130 7.07 6.08 -3.00
CA GLU A 130 6.96 7.52 -3.19
C GLU A 130 8.16 8.21 -2.54
N ILE A 131 8.90 8.97 -3.35
CA ILE A 131 10.09 9.70 -2.91
C ILE A 131 9.77 11.19 -3.05
N SER A 132 9.83 11.91 -1.93
CA SER A 132 9.77 13.37 -1.93
C SER A 132 11.08 13.93 -2.47
N LYS A 133 11.01 14.73 -3.54
CA LYS A 133 12.17 15.50 -3.98
C LYS A 133 12.17 16.81 -3.20
N ILE A 134 13.10 16.98 -2.26
CA ILE A 134 13.27 18.26 -1.56
C ILE A 134 13.88 19.25 -2.55
N SER A 135 13.00 19.92 -3.27
CA SER A 135 13.26 21.09 -4.09
C SER A 135 12.78 22.27 -3.24
N GLY A 136 13.57 23.32 -3.06
CA GLY A 136 13.23 24.51 -2.25
C GLY A 136 12.00 25.31 -2.72
N LYS A 137 11.19 24.75 -3.63
CA LYS A 137 9.84 25.14 -4.06
C LYS A 137 9.05 23.85 -4.33
N ASP A 138 7.77 23.85 -3.96
CA ASP A 138 6.76 22.79 -4.16
C ASP A 138 7.33 21.38 -4.30
N THR A 139 7.31 20.59 -3.21
CA THR A 139 7.82 19.21 -3.16
C THR A 139 7.12 18.33 -4.21
N PRO A 140 7.77 18.00 -5.35
CA PRO A 140 7.21 17.06 -6.30
C PRO A 140 7.47 15.64 -5.81
N TYR A 141 6.42 14.82 -5.83
CA TYR A 141 6.52 13.41 -5.51
C TYR A 141 6.83 12.61 -6.79
N HIS A 142 7.81 11.71 -6.70
CA HIS A 142 8.14 10.78 -7.78
C HIS A 142 8.08 9.34 -7.27
N TYR A 143 7.58 8.44 -8.10
CA TYR A 143 7.55 7.01 -7.80
C TYR A 143 8.72 6.31 -8.46
N ARG A 144 9.39 5.43 -7.72
CA ARG A 144 10.47 4.58 -8.27
C ARG A 144 10.34 3.17 -7.76
N THR A 145 10.75 2.22 -8.58
CA THR A 145 11.01 0.85 -8.14
C THR A 145 12.33 0.81 -7.36
N HIS A 146 12.34 0.08 -6.25
CA HIS A 146 13.56 -0.18 -5.47
C HIS A 146 13.51 -1.57 -4.86
N TRP A 147 14.69 -2.15 -4.61
CA TRP A 147 14.79 -3.41 -3.86
C TRP A 147 14.84 -3.10 -2.36
N CYS A 148 13.97 -3.76 -1.59
CA CYS A 148 14.10 -3.88 -0.15
C CYS A 148 14.89 -5.15 0.15
N VAL A 149 16.06 -5.01 0.79
CA VAL A 149 16.95 -6.13 1.08
C VAL A 149 17.05 -6.31 2.58
N ASP A 150 16.67 -7.49 3.06
CA ASP A 150 16.80 -7.90 4.46
C ASP A 150 17.82 -9.04 4.58
N ASN A 151 18.73 -8.91 5.56
CA ASN A 151 19.73 -9.93 5.85
C ASN A 151 19.12 -10.99 6.77
N CYS A 152 18.99 -12.22 6.27
CA CYS A 152 18.50 -13.34 7.06
C CYS A 152 19.69 -13.99 7.75
N LYS A 153 19.97 -13.63 9.00
CA LYS A 153 20.82 -14.47 9.85
C LYS A 153 20.07 -15.79 10.08
N ARG A 154 20.61 -16.89 9.56
CA ARG A 154 20.22 -18.24 9.99
C ARG A 154 20.86 -18.55 11.33
#